data_AF-A0A9E4FKN9-F1
#
_entry.id   AF-A0A9E4FKN9-F1
#
_cell.length_a   1.000
_cell.length_b   1.000
_cell.length_c   1.000
_cell.angle_alpha   90.00
_cell.angle_beta   90.00
_cell.angle_gamma   90.00
#
_symmetry.space_group_name_H-M   'P 1'
#
loop_
_entity.id
_entity.type
_entity.pdbx_description
1 polymer ?
#
loop_
_entity_poly.entity_id
_entity_poly.type
_entity_poly.pdbx_seq_one_letter_code
_entity_poly.pdbx_strand_id
1 'polypeptide(L)'
;MAEEGFPSGTAYTPVPNQVFGRLLEGIVDIAELKCTLRALWLLHNRKDAPRYLTEADILADPVLCRSFPSSKEPTKDTILRGLRLAVERGTLLKNRIVEGQDWEDV
;
A
#
# COMPACT_ATOMS: atom_id res chain seq x y z
N MET A 1 -2.86 -21.80 -11.08
CA MET A 1 -1.53 -22.24 -10.61
C MET A 1 -1.55 -22.13 -9.11
N ALA A 2 -1.24 -23.19 -8.37
CA ALA A 2 -1.22 -23.16 -6.92
C ALA A 2 -0.03 -22.29 -6.46
N GLU A 3 -0.24 -21.40 -5.50
CA GLU A 3 0.88 -20.69 -4.87
C GLU A 3 1.63 -21.72 -4.00
N GLU A 4 2.89 -22.02 -4.35
CA GLU A 4 3.77 -22.99 -3.65
C GLU A 4 4.28 -22.47 -2.29
N GLY A 5 3.45 -21.71 -1.56
CA GLY A 5 3.80 -21.12 -0.28
C GLY A 5 4.98 -20.14 -0.38
N PHE A 6 5.89 -20.20 0.60
CA PHE A 6 7.06 -19.32 0.68
C PHE A 6 8.33 -20.08 0.25
N PRO A 7 9.03 -19.65 -0.81
CA PRO A 7 10.25 -20.32 -1.25
C PRO A 7 11.43 -20.10 -0.29
N SER A 8 12.42 -20.99 -0.36
CA SER A 8 13.72 -20.82 0.31
C SER A 8 14.37 -19.50 -0.08
N GLY A 9 14.92 -18.76 0.89
CA GLY A 9 15.58 -17.47 0.66
C GLY A 9 14.61 -16.29 0.47
N THR A 10 13.35 -16.42 0.89
CA THR A 10 12.36 -15.34 0.82
C THR A 10 12.84 -14.09 1.54
N ALA A 11 12.68 -12.94 0.88
CA ALA A 11 12.91 -11.63 1.48
C ALA A 11 11.73 -11.22 2.38
N TYR A 12 12.04 -10.60 3.51
CA TYR A 12 11.04 -10.14 4.47
C TYR A 12 10.87 -8.63 4.38
N THR A 13 9.61 -8.19 4.41
CA THR A 13 9.28 -6.76 4.52
C THR A 13 8.94 -6.47 5.98
N PRO A 14 9.75 -5.66 6.70
CA PRO A 14 9.44 -5.29 8.06
C PRO A 14 8.20 -4.40 8.09
N VAL A 15 7.27 -4.70 8.99
CA VAL A 15 6.09 -3.88 9.24
C VAL A 15 5.93 -3.66 10.75
N PRO A 16 5.35 -2.53 11.19
CA PRO A 16 5.07 -2.31 12.61
C PRO A 16 4.15 -3.39 13.18
N ASN A 17 4.38 -3.83 14.42
CA ASN A 17 3.57 -4.88 15.06
C ASN A 17 2.07 -4.53 15.12
N GLN A 18 1.74 -3.24 15.15
CA GLN A 18 0.36 -2.75 15.14
C GLN A 18 -0.40 -3.20 13.89
N VAL A 19 0.29 -3.42 12.76
CA VAL A 19 -0.30 -3.94 11.52
C VAL A 19 -0.97 -5.29 11.75
N PHE A 20 -0.41 -6.13 12.62
CA PHE A 20 -0.93 -7.46 12.95
C PHE A 20 -1.80 -7.50 14.22
N GLY A 21 -2.03 -6.34 14.85
CA GLY A 21 -2.90 -6.21 16.03
C GLY A 21 -4.19 -5.47 15.69
N ARG A 22 -4.47 -4.40 16.45
CA ARG A 22 -5.69 -3.58 16.30
C ARG A 22 -5.94 -3.08 14.89
N LEU A 23 -4.89 -2.85 14.10
CA LEU A 23 -5.05 -2.43 12.71
C LEU A 23 -5.74 -3.53 11.89
N LEU A 24 -5.26 -4.77 11.99
CA LEU A 24 -5.82 -5.91 11.27
C LEU A 24 -7.26 -6.19 11.69
N GLU A 25 -7.55 -6.11 13.00
CA GLU A 25 -8.91 -6.27 13.54
C GLU A 25 -9.89 -5.24 12.96
N GLY A 26 -9.42 -4.00 12.76
CA GLY A 26 -10.25 -2.93 12.25
C GLY A 26 -10.49 -2.97 10.74
N ILE A 27 -9.60 -3.63 9.97
CA ILE A 27 -9.69 -3.69 8.51
C ILE A 27 -10.70 -4.76 8.11
N VAL A 28 -11.85 -4.32 7.61
CA VAL A 28 -12.93 -5.19 7.13
C VAL A 28 -12.90 -5.33 5.60
N ASP A 29 -12.43 -4.29 4.92
CA ASP A 29 -12.45 -4.24 3.46
C ASP A 29 -11.19 -4.89 2.86
N ILE A 30 -11.41 -5.83 1.92
CA ILE A 30 -10.30 -6.55 1.29
C ILE A 30 -9.42 -5.64 0.42
N ALA A 31 -9.98 -4.58 -0.17
CA ALA A 31 -9.20 -3.61 -0.93
C ALA A 31 -8.33 -2.78 0.02
N GLU A 32 -8.86 -2.33 1.15
CA GLU A 32 -8.07 -1.67 2.20
C GLU A 32 -6.87 -2.54 2.64
N LEU A 33 -7.11 -3.82 2.95
CA LEU A 33 -6.06 -4.74 3.39
C LEU A 33 -4.96 -4.90 2.34
N LYS A 34 -5.33 -5.24 1.10
CA LYS A 34 -4.36 -5.48 0.01
C LYS A 34 -3.59 -4.20 -0.33
N CYS A 35 -4.27 -3.05 -0.40
CA CYS A 35 -3.63 -1.76 -0.64
C CYS A 35 -2.65 -1.39 0.49
N THR A 36 -3.03 -1.61 1.75
CA THR A 36 -2.16 -1.34 2.91
C THR A 36 -0.87 -2.16 2.85
N LEU A 37 -0.99 -3.48 2.69
CA LEU A 37 0.17 -4.38 2.63
C LEU A 37 1.08 -4.07 1.43
N ARG A 38 0.48 -3.80 0.26
CA ARG A 38 1.27 -3.43 -0.92
C ARG A 38 1.96 -2.09 -0.74
N ALA A 39 1.31 -1.09 -0.16
CA ALA A 39 1.91 0.22 0.11
C ALA A 39 3.11 0.10 1.04
N LEU A 40 3.00 -0.69 2.13
CA LEU A 40 4.13 -0.96 3.04
C LEU A 40 5.30 -1.61 2.31
N TRP A 41 5.03 -2.60 1.46
CA TRP A 41 6.06 -3.24 0.64
C TRP A 41 6.70 -2.26 -0.36
N LEU A 42 5.91 -1.46 -1.07
CA LEU A 42 6.40 -0.49 -2.04
C LEU A 42 7.27 0.58 -1.37
N LEU A 43 6.84 1.10 -0.22
CA LEU A 43 7.60 2.06 0.58
C LEU A 43 8.91 1.47 1.10
N HIS A 44 8.90 0.21 1.53
CA HIS A 44 10.10 -0.47 1.99
C HIS A 44 11.14 -0.67 0.88
N ASN A 45 10.70 -0.93 -0.35
CA ASN A 45 11.58 -1.16 -1.50
C ASN A 45 12.04 0.12 -2.21
N ARG A 46 11.57 1.30 -1.81
CA ARG A 46 12.07 2.60 -2.32
C ARG A 46 13.44 2.91 -1.73
N LYS A 47 14.39 3.22 -2.60
CA LYS A 47 15.80 3.48 -2.25
C LYS A 47 16.12 4.97 -2.07
N ASP A 48 15.28 5.82 -2.64
CA ASP A 48 15.40 7.27 -2.74
C ASP A 48 14.60 7.99 -1.64
N ALA A 49 15.14 9.09 -1.13
CA ALA A 49 14.46 9.98 -0.18
C ALA A 49 13.95 11.24 -0.90
N PRO A 50 12.78 11.79 -0.51
CA PRO A 50 11.82 11.26 0.47
C PRO A 50 11.01 10.07 -0.08
N ARG A 51 10.71 9.08 0.76
CA ARG A 51 9.96 7.88 0.36
C ARG A 51 8.46 8.15 0.39
N TYR A 52 7.86 8.39 -0.76
CA TYR A 52 6.40 8.48 -0.93
C TYR A 52 5.94 7.64 -2.12
N LEU A 53 4.62 7.43 -2.20
CA LEU A 53 3.96 6.79 -3.34
C LEU A 53 2.93 7.76 -3.90
N THR A 54 2.98 8.02 -5.19
CA THR A 54 1.92 8.74 -5.89
C THR A 54 0.76 7.80 -6.19
N GLU A 55 -0.44 8.36 -6.43
CA GLU A 55 -1.56 7.56 -6.92
C GLU A 55 -1.21 6.86 -8.24
N ALA A 56 -0.39 7.48 -9.10
CA ALA A 56 0.08 6.88 -10.35
C ALA A 56 0.98 5.66 -10.09
N ASP A 57 1.90 5.72 -9.13
CA ASP A 57 2.75 4.58 -8.76
C ASP A 57 1.91 3.38 -8.33
N ILE A 58 0.88 3.62 -7.50
CA ILE A 58 0.04 2.56 -6.94
C ILE A 58 -0.89 1.98 -8.02
N LEU A 59 -1.44 2.83 -8.89
CA LEU A 59 -2.30 2.38 -10.00
C LEU A 59 -1.52 1.68 -11.11
N ALA A 60 -0.22 1.95 -11.24
CA ALA A 60 0.66 1.22 -12.15
C ALA A 60 1.14 -0.12 -11.58
N ASP A 61 0.89 -0.41 -10.29
CA ASP A 61 1.35 -1.63 -9.65
C ASP A 61 0.63 -2.88 -10.20
N PRO A 62 1.36 -3.80 -10.87
CA PRO A 62 0.72 -4.94 -11.53
C PRO A 62 0.13 -5.94 -10.53
N VAL A 63 0.65 -6.01 -9.30
CA VAL A 63 0.14 -6.91 -8.27
C VAL A 63 -1.23 -6.43 -7.78
N LEU A 64 -1.39 -5.13 -7.48
CA LEU A 64 -2.69 -4.56 -7.13
C LEU A 64 -3.68 -4.62 -8.28
N CYS A 65 -3.26 -4.32 -9.51
CA CYS A 65 -4.13 -4.40 -10.67
C CYS A 65 -4.70 -5.81 -10.89
N ARG A 66 -3.93 -6.86 -10.56
CA ARG A 66 -4.36 -8.26 -10.65
C ARG A 66 -5.08 -8.76 -9.39
N SER A 67 -5.08 -7.98 -8.31
CA SER A 67 -5.62 -8.40 -7.01
C SER A 67 -7.14 -8.34 -6.91
N PHE A 68 -7.83 -7.73 -7.88
CA PHE A 68 -9.28 -7.50 -7.86
C PHE A 68 -10.00 -8.02 -9.13
N PRO A 69 -9.81 -9.29 -9.54
CA PRO A 69 -10.35 -9.81 -10.80
C PRO A 69 -11.89 -9.94 -10.81
N SER A 70 -12.54 -9.91 -9.65
CA SER A 70 -13.98 -10.14 -9.48
C SER A 70 -14.69 -8.99 -8.76
N SER A 71 -14.11 -7.79 -8.77
CA SER A 71 -14.77 -6.61 -8.21
C SER A 71 -15.97 -6.20 -9.07
N LYS A 72 -17.03 -5.71 -8.43
CA LYS A 72 -18.17 -5.07 -9.12
C LYS A 72 -17.80 -3.71 -9.69
N GLU A 73 -16.76 -3.09 -9.13
CA GLU A 73 -16.24 -1.79 -9.51
C GLU A 73 -15.02 -1.95 -10.42
N PRO A 74 -14.71 -0.97 -11.28
CA PRO A 74 -13.43 -0.93 -11.98
C PRO A 74 -12.25 -1.11 -11.02
N THR A 75 -11.23 -1.86 -11.43
CA THR A 75 -10.03 -2.12 -10.61
C THR A 75 -9.41 -0.83 -10.06
N LYS A 76 -9.35 0.21 -10.89
CA LYS A 76 -8.86 1.54 -10.48
C LYS A 76 -9.66 2.08 -9.30
N ASP A 77 -10.98 2.06 -9.37
CA ASP A 77 -11.85 2.61 -8.32
C ASP A 77 -11.76 1.77 -7.05
N THR A 78 -11.62 0.45 -7.20
CA THR A 78 -11.38 -0.47 -6.07
C THR A 78 -10.07 -0.14 -5.34
N ILE A 79 -8.99 0.11 -6.08
CA ILE A 79 -7.69 0.51 -5.51
C ILE A 79 -7.80 1.87 -4.82
N LEU A 80 -8.38 2.87 -5.50
CA LEU A 80 -8.53 4.22 -4.93
C LEU A 80 -9.40 4.20 -3.66
N ARG A 81 -10.44 3.38 -3.63
CA ARG A 81 -11.28 3.16 -2.44
C ARG A 81 -10.48 2.50 -1.31
N GLY A 82 -9.70 1.46 -1.60
CA GLY A 82 -8.83 0.81 -0.62
C GLY A 82 -7.80 1.78 -0.01
N LEU A 83 -7.18 2.63 -0.83
CA LEU A 83 -6.28 3.67 -0.36
C LEU A 83 -7.00 4.72 0.49
N ARG A 84 -8.21 5.15 0.08
CA ARG A 84 -9.01 6.09 0.86
C ARG A 84 -9.31 5.55 2.25
N LEU A 85 -9.76 4.31 2.35
CA LEU A 85 -10.05 3.67 3.65
C LEU A 85 -8.80 3.59 4.53
N ALA A 86 -7.66 3.21 3.96
CA ALA A 86 -6.39 3.17 4.69
C ALA A 86 -5.95 4.57 5.19
N VAL A 87 -6.27 5.63 4.45
CA VAL A 87 -6.03 7.01 4.88
C VAL A 87 -7.01 7.45 5.96
N GLU A 88 -8.31 7.16 5.81
CA GLU A 88 -9.34 7.45 6.81
C GLU A 88 -9.04 6.76 8.16
N ARG A 89 -8.45 5.57 8.14
CA ARG A 89 -7.99 4.87 9.34
C ARG A 89 -6.72 5.47 9.97
N GLY A 90 -5.97 6.26 9.21
CA GLY A 90 -4.67 6.79 9.63
C GLY A 90 -3.50 5.81 9.45
N THR A 91 -3.71 4.71 8.71
CA THR A 91 -2.63 3.77 8.35
C THR A 91 -1.68 4.39 7.32
N LEU A 92 -2.25 5.10 6.35
CA LEU A 92 -1.52 5.83 5.32
C LEU A 92 -1.79 7.32 5.47
N LEU A 93 -0.79 8.14 5.15
CA LEU A 93 -0.95 9.58 5.09
C LEU A 93 -1.05 10.02 3.64
N LYS A 94 -1.99 10.92 3.34
CA LYS A 94 -2.12 11.56 2.03
C LYS A 94 -1.67 13.00 2.14
N ASN A 95 -0.74 13.40 1.27
CA ASN A 95 -0.35 14.80 1.13
C ASN A 95 -0.37 15.21 -0.35
N ARG A 96 -0.48 16.52 -0.62
CA ARG A 96 -0.26 17.09 -1.95
C ARG A 96 1.22 17.43 -2.08
N ILE A 97 1.83 17.01 -3.18
CA ILE A 97 3.18 17.46 -3.53
C ILE A 97 3.05 18.92 -3.98
N VAL A 98 3.68 19.82 -3.23
CA VAL A 98 3.88 21.21 -3.63
C VAL A 98 5.33 21.30 -4.07
N GLU A 99 5.58 21.51 -5.36
CA GLU A 99 6.94 21.76 -5.85
C GLU A 99 7.46 23.06 -5.22
N GLY A 100 8.61 22.99 -4.52
CA GLY A 100 9.33 24.18 -4.04
C GLY A 100 9.58 24.34 -2.54
N GLN A 101 9.57 23.28 -1.72
CA GLN A 101 10.14 23.37 -0.37
C GLN A 101 11.42 22.52 -0.29
N ASP A 102 12.55 23.22 -0.37
CA ASP A 102 13.84 22.70 0.05
C ASP A 102 13.73 22.24 1.50
N TRP A 103 13.92 20.95 1.73
CA TRP A 103 14.05 20.40 3.08
C TRP A 103 15.46 20.74 3.56
N GLU A 104 15.68 21.98 4.00
CA GLU A 104 16.86 22.28 4.82
C GLU A 104 16.71 21.56 6.17
N ASP A 105 17.76 20.82 6.52
CA ASP A 105 17.89 19.97 7.68
C ASP A 105 17.45 20.67 8.98
N VAL A 106 16.59 20.01 9.76
CA VAL A 106 16.33 20.32 11.19
C VAL A 106 16.99 19.24 12.05
#